data_AF-A0A1F4XZG9-F1
#
_entry.id   AF-A0A1F4XZG9-F1
#
_cell.length_a   1.000
_cell.length_b   1.000
_cell.length_c   1.000
_cell.angle_alpha   90.00
_cell.angle_beta   90.00
_cell.angle_gamma   90.00
#
_symmetry.space_group_name_H-M   'P 1'
#
loop_
_entity.id
_entity.type
_entity.pdbx_description
1 polymer ?
#
loop_
_entity_poly.entity_id
_entity_poly.type
_entity_poly.pdbx_seq_one_letter_code
_entity_poly.pdbx_strand_id
1 'polypeptide(L)'
;MRNGEPNVYAALATLRNGYMQMQWSRVQMYLVFNTIALPLVFGTDAEETAKFVISATGLTVHTLLPIAIWRGERWVRFFCQRMADLEQLDQEEGSQSGPRVQTFGHPDFEALRGSRTASRKLFAPIAIALELAWLAEVIRHAYLLYIG
;
A
#
# COMPACT_ATOMS: atom_id res chain seq x y z
N MET A 1 31.77 9.04 7.18
CA MET A 1 30.77 9.98 7.72
C MET A 1 31.24 11.41 7.59
N ARG A 2 30.92 12.02 6.44
CA ARG A 2 31.00 13.46 6.24
C ARG A 2 30.00 14.17 7.15
N ASN A 3 30.33 15.40 7.51
CA ASN A 3 29.47 16.29 8.27
C ASN A 3 28.19 16.60 7.47
N GLY A 4 27.11 15.87 7.74
CA GLY A 4 25.79 16.04 7.08
C GLY A 4 25.10 14.72 6.68
N GLU A 5 25.86 13.63 6.50
CA GLU A 5 25.33 12.32 6.06
C GLU A 5 24.34 11.66 7.04
N PRO A 6 24.54 11.69 8.38
CA PRO A 6 23.58 11.09 9.31
C PRO A 6 22.17 11.68 9.18
N ASN A 7 22.07 12.98 8.88
CA ASN A 7 20.80 13.66 8.68
C ASN A 7 20.14 13.23 7.36
N VAL A 8 20.93 12.97 6.32
CA VAL A 8 20.43 12.45 5.03
C VAL A 8 19.91 11.02 5.21
N TYR A 9 20.65 10.14 5.89
CA TYR A 9 20.16 8.80 6.21
C TYR A 9 18.88 8.82 7.03
N ALA A 10 18.85 9.65 8.08
CA ALA A 10 17.66 9.81 8.93
C ALA A 10 16.46 10.33 8.13
N ALA A 11 16.66 11.30 7.24
CA ALA A 11 15.62 11.83 6.36
C ALA A 11 15.08 10.78 5.38
N LEU A 12 15.96 10.04 4.68
CA LEU A 12 15.57 8.98 3.75
C LEU A 12 14.84 7.84 4.46
N ALA A 13 15.33 7.44 5.64
CA ALA A 13 14.67 6.43 6.47
C ALA A 13 13.29 6.90 6.95
N THR A 14 13.16 8.17 7.34
CA THR A 14 11.89 8.77 7.75
C THR A 14 10.90 8.80 6.60
N LEU A 15 11.32 9.23 5.41
CA LEU A 15 10.48 9.22 4.20
C LEU A 15 10.02 7.80 3.87
N ARG A 16 10.93 6.82 3.82
CA ARG A 16 10.59 5.41 3.58
C ARG A 16 9.56 4.90 4.58
N ASN A 17 9.78 5.13 5.88
CA ASN A 17 8.87 4.70 6.95
C ASN A 17 7.50 5.37 6.82
N GLY A 18 7.45 6.65 6.48
CA GLY A 18 6.21 7.37 6.19
C GLY A 18 5.43 6.74 5.05
N TYR A 19 6.09 6.38 3.95
CA TYR A 19 5.44 5.66 2.84
C TYR A 19 4.93 4.27 3.25
N MET A 20 5.69 3.52 4.05
CA MET A 20 5.26 2.21 4.56
C MET A 20 4.05 2.35 5.49
N GLN A 21 4.05 3.33 6.39
CA GLN A 21 2.93 3.61 7.29
C GLN A 21 1.68 4.03 6.51
N MET A 22 1.83 4.86 5.47
CA MET A 22 0.73 5.22 4.57
C MET A 22 0.16 4.00 3.84
N GLN A 23 1.00 3.08 3.38
CA GLN A 23 0.53 1.83 2.77
C GLN A 23 -0.29 1.00 3.77
N TRP A 24 0.17 0.88 5.01
CA TRP A 24 -0.55 0.16 6.04
C TRP A 24 -1.90 0.80 6.39
N SER A 25 -1.92 2.12 6.58
CA SER A 25 -3.15 2.88 6.81
C SER A 25 -4.17 2.69 5.68
N ARG A 26 -3.72 2.64 4.42
CA ARG A 26 -4.59 2.38 3.26
C ARG A 26 -5.21 0.98 3.29
N VAL A 27 -4.44 -0.04 3.70
CA VAL A 27 -4.96 -1.40 3.88
C VAL A 27 -6.00 -1.44 5.01
N GLN A 28 -5.75 -0.77 6.13
CA GLN A 28 -6.73 -0.68 7.22
C GLN A 28 -8.02 0.01 6.76
N MET A 29 -7.91 1.13 6.05
CA MET A 29 -9.07 1.85 5.51
C MET A 29 -9.87 1.00 4.51
N TYR A 30 -9.18 0.21 3.68
CA TYR A 30 -9.80 -0.75 2.77
C TYR A 30 -10.63 -1.80 3.53
N LEU A 31 -10.08 -2.34 4.63
CA LEU A 31 -10.80 -3.31 5.47
C LEU A 31 -12.01 -2.67 6.16
N VAL A 32 -11.84 -1.50 6.77
CA VAL A 32 -12.94 -0.76 7.44
C VAL A 32 -14.06 -0.44 6.47
N PHE A 33 -13.72 0.04 5.26
CA PHE A 33 -14.72 0.30 4.23
C PHE A 33 -15.53 -0.95 3.90
N ASN A 34 -14.89 -2.08 3.64
CA ASN A 34 -15.59 -3.32 3.31
C ASN A 34 -16.47 -3.83 4.44
N THR A 35 -16.03 -3.72 5.70
CA THR A 35 -16.82 -4.11 6.88
C THR A 35 -18.14 -3.33 6.98
N ILE A 36 -18.16 -2.07 6.53
CA ILE A 36 -19.35 -1.21 6.58
C ILE A 36 -20.18 -1.32 5.31
N ALA A 37 -19.52 -1.28 4.15
CA ALA A 37 -20.18 -1.13 2.85
C ALA A 37 -20.80 -2.45 2.35
N LEU A 38 -20.16 -3.60 2.58
CA LEU A 38 -20.70 -4.90 2.12
C LEU A 38 -22.08 -5.21 2.73
N PRO A 39 -22.30 -5.06 4.06
CA PRO A 39 -23.64 -5.25 4.63
C PRO A 39 -24.69 -4.33 4.01
N LEU A 40 -24.34 -3.07 3.70
CA LEU A 40 -25.28 -2.12 3.09
C LEU A 40 -25.70 -2.56 1.68
N VAL A 41 -24.74 -2.98 0.86
CA VAL A 41 -25.00 -3.37 -0.53
C VAL A 41 -25.70 -4.73 -0.63
N PHE A 42 -25.29 -5.70 0.19
CA PHE A 42 -25.78 -7.08 0.10
C PHE A 42 -26.91 -7.43 1.08
N GLY A 43 -26.99 -6.76 2.22
CA GLY A 43 -27.78 -7.21 3.37
C GLY A 43 -28.88 -6.28 3.86
N THR A 44 -28.99 -5.06 3.32
CA THR A 44 -30.04 -4.11 3.75
C THR A 44 -31.10 -3.86 2.69
N ASP A 45 -32.30 -3.47 3.13
CA ASP A 45 -33.39 -2.97 2.28
C ASP A 45 -33.16 -1.51 1.82
N ALA A 46 -31.90 -1.07 1.78
CA ALA A 46 -31.56 0.26 1.26
C ALA A 46 -32.06 0.42 -0.18
N GLU A 47 -32.44 1.66 -0.52
CA GLU A 47 -32.89 2.01 -1.87
C GLU A 47 -31.81 1.65 -2.91
N GLU A 48 -32.24 1.15 -4.06
CA GLU A 48 -31.33 0.73 -5.14
C GLU A 48 -30.41 1.88 -5.60
N THR A 49 -30.89 3.12 -5.58
CA THR A 49 -30.07 4.32 -5.83
C THR A 49 -28.90 4.42 -4.86
N ALA A 50 -29.13 4.19 -3.56
CA ALA A 50 -28.09 4.24 -2.55
C ALA A 50 -27.09 3.09 -2.73
N LYS A 51 -27.57 1.88 -3.01
CA LYS A 51 -26.70 0.71 -3.27
C LYS A 51 -25.84 0.89 -4.52
N PHE A 52 -26.39 1.50 -5.58
CA PHE A 52 -25.64 1.88 -6.78
C PHE A 52 -24.50 2.85 -6.46
N VAL A 53 -24.79 3.94 -5.74
CA VAL A 53 -23.80 4.95 -5.38
C VAL A 53 -22.70 4.36 -4.49
N ILE A 54 -23.08 3.55 -3.49
CA ILE A 54 -22.11 2.88 -2.61
C ILE A 54 -21.25 1.91 -3.43
N SER A 55 -21.85 1.14 -4.34
CA SER A 55 -21.12 0.19 -5.19
C SER A 55 -20.15 0.89 -6.13
N ALA A 56 -20.55 1.99 -6.76
CA ALA A 56 -19.69 2.78 -7.64
C ALA A 56 -18.52 3.42 -6.88
N THR A 57 -18.80 3.91 -5.67
CA THR A 57 -17.77 4.41 -4.74
C THR A 57 -16.83 3.29 -4.33
N GLY A 58 -17.37 2.12 -3.99
CA GLY A 58 -16.64 0.91 -3.65
C GLY A 58 -15.67 0.52 -4.76
N LEU A 59 -16.16 0.39 -5.99
CA LEU A 59 -15.34 0.11 -7.16
C LEU A 59 -14.21 1.13 -7.33
N THR A 60 -14.54 2.43 -7.26
CA THR A 60 -13.54 3.51 -7.40
C THR A 60 -12.44 3.41 -6.34
N VAL A 61 -12.81 3.19 -5.07
CA VAL A 61 -11.88 3.00 -3.97
C VAL A 61 -11.01 1.76 -4.18
N HIS A 62 -11.61 0.67 -4.67
CA HIS A 62 -10.94 -0.61 -4.91
C HIS A 62 -10.00 -0.57 -6.11
N THR A 63 -10.18 0.35 -7.06
CA THR A 63 -9.21 0.59 -8.14
C THR A 63 -8.11 1.58 -7.71
N LEU A 64 -8.45 2.68 -7.03
CA LEU A 64 -7.47 3.73 -6.69
C LEU A 64 -6.52 3.32 -5.56
N LEU A 65 -6.99 2.59 -4.54
CA LEU A 65 -6.15 2.21 -3.40
C LEU A 65 -4.99 1.27 -3.80
N PRO A 66 -5.19 0.20 -4.59
CA PRO A 66 -4.09 -0.63 -5.09
C PRO A 66 -3.07 0.17 -5.91
N ILE A 67 -3.52 1.09 -6.76
CA ILE A 67 -2.64 1.99 -7.52
C ILE A 67 -1.78 2.83 -6.56
N ALA A 68 -2.41 3.40 -5.53
CA ALA A 68 -1.72 4.20 -4.53
C ALA A 68 -0.71 3.37 -3.72
N ILE A 69 -1.06 2.13 -3.34
CA ILE A 69 -0.16 1.19 -2.66
C ILE A 69 1.02 0.83 -3.55
N TRP A 70 0.79 0.53 -4.83
CA TRP A 70 1.84 0.21 -5.79
C TRP A 70 2.79 1.39 -6.06
N ARG A 71 2.25 2.61 -6.14
CA ARG A 71 3.07 3.83 -6.22
C ARG A 71 3.90 4.01 -4.95
N GLY A 72 3.33 3.78 -3.76
CA GLY A 72 4.06 3.83 -2.49
C GLY A 72 5.21 2.81 -2.45
N GLU A 73 4.99 1.61 -2.97
CA GLU A 73 5.99 0.54 -3.01
C GLU A 73 7.22 0.96 -3.82
N ARG A 74 7.00 1.64 -4.96
CA ARG A 74 8.07 2.19 -5.80
C ARG A 74 8.91 3.21 -5.03
N TRP A 75 8.26 4.11 -4.29
CA TRP A 75 8.97 5.08 -3.46
C TRP A 75 9.78 4.41 -2.35
N VAL A 76 9.21 3.44 -1.65
CA VAL A 76 9.93 2.69 -0.62
C VAL A 76 11.18 2.03 -1.20
N ARG A 77 11.08 1.37 -2.37
CA ARG A 77 12.24 0.76 -3.05
C ARG A 77 13.29 1.79 -3.45
N PHE A 78 12.85 2.92 -3.99
CA PHE A 78 13.74 4.02 -4.35
C PHE A 78 14.55 4.51 -3.13
N PHE A 79 13.89 4.72 -1.99
CA PHE A 79 14.60 5.14 -0.77
C PHE A 79 15.52 4.05 -0.22
N CYS A 80 15.12 2.78 -0.26
CA CYS A 80 15.99 1.67 0.11
C CYS A 80 17.27 1.65 -0.75
N GLN A 81 17.13 1.76 -2.08
CA GLN A 81 18.27 1.80 -3.00
C GLN A 81 19.18 3.00 -2.71
N ARG A 82 18.61 4.19 -2.54
CA ARG A 82 19.40 5.39 -2.23
C ARG A 82 20.19 5.28 -0.93
N MET A 83 19.63 4.65 0.10
CA MET A 83 20.35 4.39 1.35
C MET A 83 21.45 3.33 1.17
N ALA A 84 21.23 2.31 0.35
CA ALA A 84 22.24 1.31 0.04
C ALA A 84 23.41 1.89 -0.78
N ASP A 85 23.11 2.73 -1.78
CA ASP A 85 24.12 3.43 -2.59
C ASP A 85 25.01 4.32 -1.70
N LEU A 86 24.40 5.06 -0.75
CA LEU A 86 25.14 5.89 0.20
C LEU A 86 26.04 5.04 1.13
N GLU A 87 25.52 3.91 1.62
CA GLU A 87 26.28 3.01 2.49
C GLU A 87 27.49 2.41 1.76
N GLN A 88 27.33 2.07 0.48
CA GLN A 88 28.43 1.59 -0.35
C GLN A 88 29.51 2.66 -0.54
N LEU A 89 29.12 3.91 -0.81
CA LEU A 89 30.07 5.03 -0.93
C LEU A 89 30.83 5.28 0.38
N ASP A 90 30.14 5.22 1.52
CA ASP A 90 30.76 5.33 2.86
C ASP A 90 31.80 4.21 3.11
N GLN A 91 31.54 2.99 2.61
CA GLN A 91 32.45 1.85 2.72
C GLN A 91 33.68 1.99 1.81
N GLU A 92 33.49 2.47 0.58
CA GLU A 92 34.56 2.70 -0.40
C GLU A 92 35.51 3.84 0.02
N GLU A 93 35.01 4.88 0.68
CA GLU A 93 35.84 6.01 1.18
C GLU A 93 36.62 5.68 2.48
N GLY A 94 36.59 4.43 2.98
CA GLY A 94 37.45 3.99 4.08
C GLY A 94 37.04 4.50 5.46
N SER A 95 35.80 4.98 5.64
CA SER A 95 35.25 5.48 6.91
C SER A 95 34.92 4.34 7.88
N GLN A 96 35.93 3.57 8.31
CA GLN A 96 35.74 2.41 9.19
C GLN A 96 35.35 2.77 10.64
N SER A 97 35.50 4.03 11.06
CA SER A 97 35.41 4.48 12.47
C SER A 97 34.21 5.37 12.82
N GLY A 98 33.29 5.63 11.87
CA GLY A 98 32.08 6.42 12.14
C GLY A 98 30.94 5.58 12.73
N PRO A 99 30.04 6.17 13.56
CA PRO A 99 28.85 5.48 14.06
C PRO A 99 27.95 5.04 12.90
N ARG A 100 27.94 3.74 12.61
CA ARG A 100 27.18 3.17 11.48
C ARG A 100 25.69 3.24 11.79
N VAL A 101 24.94 3.99 10.98
CA VAL A 101 23.48 3.91 11.02
C VAL A 101 23.11 2.60 10.33
N GLN A 102 22.71 1.58 11.11
CA GLN A 102 22.13 0.37 10.52
C GLN A 102 20.88 0.79 9.73
N THR A 103 21.03 0.85 8.41
CA THR A 103 19.91 1.07 7.50
C THR A 103 18.93 -0.09 7.72
N PHE A 104 17.65 0.23 7.90
CA PHE A 104 16.55 -0.74 7.91
C PHE A 104 16.35 -1.30 6.48
N GLY A 105 17.34 -2.02 5.99
CA GLY A 105 17.39 -2.73 4.73
C GLY A 105 18.19 -4.02 4.92
N HIS A 106 18.17 -4.57 6.14
CA HIS A 106 18.81 -5.84 6.45
C HIS A 106 18.33 -6.88 5.42
N PRO A 107 19.19 -7.80 4.95
CA PRO A 107 18.79 -8.87 4.03
C PRO A 107 17.51 -9.59 4.48
N ASP A 108 17.31 -9.71 5.79
CA ASP A 108 16.11 -10.29 6.39
C ASP A 108 14.84 -9.50 6.09
N PHE A 109 14.90 -8.17 6.05
CA PHE A 109 13.75 -7.32 5.72
C PHE A 109 13.34 -7.51 4.26
N GLU A 110 14.30 -7.50 3.33
CA GLU A 110 14.01 -7.74 1.91
C GLU A 110 13.61 -9.21 1.65
N ALA A 111 14.18 -10.17 2.39
CA ALA A 111 13.76 -11.58 2.35
C ALA A 111 12.30 -11.75 2.84
N LEU A 112 11.93 -11.10 3.94
CA LEU A 112 10.56 -11.10 4.47
C LEU A 112 9.59 -10.42 3.49
N ARG A 113 9.99 -9.30 2.89
CA ARG A 113 9.20 -8.56 1.89
C ARG A 113 9.03 -9.33 0.57
N GLY A 114 10.07 -10.05 0.16
CA GLY A 114 10.08 -10.89 -1.04
C GLY A 114 9.44 -12.26 -0.86
N SER A 115 9.23 -12.68 0.40
CA SER A 115 8.72 -14.01 0.76
C SER A 115 7.36 -14.33 0.12
N ARG A 116 7.01 -15.62 0.05
CA ARG A 116 5.69 -16.07 -0.40
C ARG A 116 4.58 -15.69 0.58
N THR A 117 4.92 -15.49 1.85
CA THR A 117 4.03 -15.07 2.94
C THR A 117 3.95 -13.55 3.10
N ALA A 118 4.63 -12.79 2.24
CA ALA A 118 4.52 -11.34 2.24
C ALA A 118 3.04 -10.95 2.11
N SER A 119 2.57 -10.07 3.00
CA SER A 119 1.18 -9.63 3.08
C SER A 119 0.58 -9.27 1.73
N ARG A 120 1.35 -8.61 0.86
CA ARG A 120 0.94 -8.27 -0.51
C ARG A 120 0.52 -9.48 -1.35
N LYS A 121 1.20 -10.63 -1.26
CA LYS A 121 0.85 -11.84 -2.02
C LYS A 121 -0.37 -12.55 -1.43
N LEU A 122 -0.53 -12.51 -0.11
CA LEU A 122 -1.68 -13.08 0.58
C LEU A 122 -2.96 -12.27 0.32
N PHE A 123 -2.87 -10.94 0.33
CA PHE A 123 -4.02 -10.06 0.18
C PHE A 123 -4.34 -9.68 -1.27
N ALA A 124 -3.42 -9.86 -2.23
CA ALA A 124 -3.69 -9.53 -3.63
C ALA A 124 -4.88 -10.30 -4.23
N PRO A 125 -5.02 -11.63 -4.05
CA PRO A 125 -6.18 -12.37 -4.56
C PRO A 125 -7.49 -11.88 -3.93
N ILE A 126 -7.49 -11.58 -2.63
CA ILE A 126 -8.65 -11.03 -1.92
C ILE A 126 -9.03 -9.67 -2.51
N ALA A 127 -8.04 -8.81 -2.76
CA ALA A 127 -8.29 -7.49 -3.34
C ALA A 127 -8.90 -7.57 -4.74
N ILE A 128 -8.39 -8.48 -5.59
CA ILE A 128 -8.93 -8.71 -6.94
C ILE A 128 -10.35 -9.27 -6.87
N ALA A 129 -10.59 -10.25 -6.00
CA ALA A 129 -11.93 -10.83 -5.83
C ALA A 129 -12.95 -9.78 -5.38
N LEU A 130 -12.57 -8.90 -4.45
CA LEU A 130 -13.41 -7.78 -4.01
C LEU A 130 -13.64 -6.78 -5.13
N GLU A 131 -12.62 -6.38 -5.89
CA GLU A 131 -12.78 -5.47 -7.04
C GLU A 131 -13.78 -6.02 -8.07
N LEU A 132 -13.69 -7.32 -8.39
CA LEU A 132 -14.65 -7.98 -9.28
C LEU A 132 -16.06 -8.02 -8.69
N ALA A 133 -16.20 -8.25 -7.39
CA ALA A 133 -17.49 -8.21 -6.71
C ALA A 133 -18.13 -6.81 -6.77
N TRP A 134 -17.34 -5.76 -6.50
CA TRP A 134 -17.82 -4.37 -6.63
C TRP A 134 -18.23 -4.03 -8.05
N LEU A 135 -17.45 -4.47 -9.06
CA LEU A 135 -17.81 -4.29 -10.47
C LEU A 135 -19.13 -4.99 -10.80
N ALA A 136 -19.32 -6.22 -10.35
CA ALA A 136 -20.55 -6.98 -10.57
C ALA A 136 -21.76 -6.27 -9.95
N GLU A 137 -21.64 -5.76 -8.71
CA GLU A 137 -22.72 -5.02 -8.06
C GLU A 137 -23.03 -3.70 -8.76
N VAL A 138 -22.03 -2.95 -9.23
CA VAL A 138 -22.26 -1.74 -10.02
C VAL A 138 -23.08 -2.05 -11.27
N ILE A 139 -22.72 -3.11 -12.00
CA ILE A 139 -23.44 -3.52 -13.22
C ILE A 139 -24.87 -3.95 -12.86
N ARG A 140 -25.04 -4.74 -11.80
CA ARG A 140 -26.36 -5.21 -11.34
C ARG A 140 -27.27 -4.04 -10.98
N HIS A 141 -26.78 -3.10 -10.17
CA HIS A 141 -27.55 -1.94 -9.74
C HIS A 141 -27.84 -0.96 -10.89
N ALA A 142 -26.89 -0.77 -11.80
CA ALA A 142 -27.14 0.02 -13.01
C ALA A 142 -28.25 -0.59 -13.86
N TYR A 143 -28.24 -1.91 -14.03
CA TYR A 143 -29.29 -2.61 -14.76
C TYR A 143 -30.67 -2.40 -14.09
N LEU A 144 -30.76 -2.57 -12.77
CA LEU A 144 -32.00 -2.41 -12.03
C LEU A 144 -32.56 -0.98 -12.03
N LEU A 145 -31.71 0.04 -12.14
CA LEU A 145 -32.15 1.45 -12.11
C LEU A 145 -32.54 2.00 -13.47
N TYR A 146 -31.90 1.54 -14.55
CA TYR A 146 -32.01 2.17 -15.88
C TYR A 146 -32.65 1.29 -16.94
N ILE A 147 -32.74 -0.02 -16.72
CA ILE A 147 -33.22 -0.99 -17.71
C ILE A 147 -34.35 -1.87 -17.15
N GLY A 148 -34.25 -2.26 -15.87
CA GLY A 148 -35.20 -3.11 -15.15
C GLY A 148 -36.45 -2.40 -14.67
#